data_AF-A0A0T6ASX1-F1
#
_entry.id   AF-A0A0T6ASX1-F1
#
_cell.length_a   1.000
_cell.length_b   1.000
_cell.length_c   1.000
_cell.angle_alpha   90.00
_cell.angle_beta   90.00
_cell.angle_gamma   90.00
#
_symmetry.space_group_name_H-M   'P 1'
#
loop_
_entity.id
_entity.type
_entity.pdbx_description
1 polymer ?
#
loop_
_entity_poly.entity_id
_entity_poly.type
_entity_poly.pdbx_seq_one_letter_code
_entity_poly.pdbx_strand_id
1 'polypeptide(L)'
;NNMVELDTWWPNDQDHTEWICILACRLLDYFSNRCFLHKLVPICALKVEFCEEVLPHVIHLVMSIGDAQILKAVTTHINNFFEKISSILLQSQTSSYDKNKRS
;
A
#
# COMPACT_ATOMS: atom_id res chain seq x y z
N ASN A 1 7.00 14.42 6.13
CA ASN A 1 7.01 13.02 6.61
C ASN A 1 6.25 12.23 5.56
N ASN A 2 6.96 11.51 4.69
CA ASN A 2 6.45 11.07 3.36
C ASN A 2 5.39 9.94 3.45
N MET A 3 5.19 9.37 4.64
CA MET A 3 4.16 8.35 4.90
C MET A 3 2.74 8.88 5.02
N VAL A 4 2.56 10.21 5.10
CA VAL A 4 1.26 10.85 5.36
C VAL A 4 0.50 11.16 4.06
N GLU A 5 1.15 11.01 2.91
CA GLU A 5 0.51 11.25 1.61
C GLU A 5 -0.44 10.08 1.25
N LEU A 6 -1.73 10.34 1.43
CA LEU A 6 -2.85 9.39 1.28
C LEU A 6 -2.96 8.78 -0.12
N ASP A 7 -2.45 9.49 -1.12
CA ASP A 7 -2.55 9.14 -2.54
C ASP A 7 -1.67 7.96 -2.96
N THR A 8 -0.72 7.51 -2.12
CA THR A 8 0.15 6.37 -2.47
C THR A 8 -0.28 5.02 -1.95
N TRP A 9 -1.24 4.98 -1.04
CA TRP A 9 -1.77 3.72 -0.53
C TRP A 9 -2.84 3.12 -1.46
N TRP A 10 -3.21 3.80 -2.53
CA TRP A 10 -4.14 3.32 -3.56
C TRP A 10 -3.52 3.53 -4.96
N PRO A 11 -3.68 2.59 -5.90
CA PRO A 11 -3.07 2.69 -7.22
C PRO A 11 -3.54 3.88 -8.08
N ASN A 12 -4.72 4.48 -7.83
CA ASN A 12 -5.20 5.69 -8.53
C ASN A 12 -5.01 5.65 -10.06
N ASP A 13 -5.43 4.55 -10.70
CA ASP A 13 -5.30 4.27 -12.15
C ASP A 13 -3.85 4.03 -12.65
N GLN A 14 -2.86 3.96 -11.76
CA GLN A 14 -1.51 3.50 -12.07
C GLN A 14 -1.47 1.98 -12.28
N ASP A 15 -0.48 1.53 -13.05
CA ASP A 15 -0.16 0.10 -13.14
C ASP A 15 0.25 -0.45 -11.78
N HIS A 16 -0.12 -1.70 -11.50
CA HIS A 16 0.21 -2.36 -10.24
C HIS A 16 1.71 -2.32 -9.95
N THR A 17 2.54 -2.56 -10.97
CA THR A 17 4.00 -2.55 -10.86
C THR A 17 4.51 -1.18 -10.43
N GLU A 18 4.02 -0.13 -11.06
CA GLU A 18 4.42 1.23 -10.75
C GLU A 18 3.99 1.61 -9.33
N TRP A 19 2.72 1.37 -9.00
CA TRP A 19 2.14 1.68 -7.71
C TRP A 19 2.89 0.98 -6.55
N ILE A 20 3.09 -0.34 -6.65
CA ILE A 20 3.68 -1.11 -5.55
C ILE A 20 5.15 -0.75 -5.34
N CYS A 21 5.89 -0.48 -6.43
CA CYS A 21 7.27 0.01 -6.35
C CYS A 21 7.35 1.38 -5.69
N ILE A 22 6.45 2.32 -6.05
CA ILE A 22 6.38 3.64 -5.41
C ILE A 22 6.07 3.50 -3.93
N LEU A 23 5.05 2.71 -3.56
CA LEU A 23 4.64 2.50 -2.18
C LEU A 23 5.78 1.91 -1.33
N ALA A 24 6.42 0.85 -1.83
CA ALA A 24 7.56 0.22 -1.16
C ALA A 24 8.73 1.20 -0.99
N CYS A 25 9.09 1.95 -2.04
CA CYS A 25 10.16 2.94 -1.97
C CYS A 25 9.85 4.07 -0.97
N ARG A 26 8.62 4.59 -0.93
CA ARG A 26 8.21 5.63 0.03
C ARG A 26 8.27 5.15 1.48
N LEU A 27 7.86 3.92 1.74
CA LEU A 27 7.97 3.32 3.08
C LEU A 27 9.43 3.11 3.48
N LEU A 28 10.28 2.68 2.55
CA LEU A 28 11.72 2.54 2.78
C LEU A 28 12.44 3.89 2.97
N ASP A 29 11.95 4.95 2.36
CA ASP A 29 12.50 6.31 2.49
C ASP A 29 12.39 6.84 3.93
N TYR A 30 11.41 6.38 4.71
CA TYR A 30 11.37 6.68 6.15
C TYR A 30 12.60 6.19 6.92
N PHE A 31 13.26 5.15 6.42
CA PHE A 31 14.46 4.58 7.01
C PHE A 31 15.75 5.23 6.51
N SER A 32 15.69 6.22 5.60
CA SER A 32 16.83 6.88 4.95
C SER A 32 17.94 7.34 5.90
N ASN A 33 17.57 7.77 7.11
CA ASN A 33 18.49 8.22 8.15
C ASN A 33 18.44 7.37 9.43
N ARG A 34 17.75 6.22 9.39
CA ARG A 34 17.49 5.38 10.57
C ARG A 34 18.18 4.03 10.53
N CYS A 35 18.27 3.39 9.36
CA CYS A 35 18.94 2.10 9.23
C CYS A 35 19.29 1.73 7.77
N PHE A 36 19.90 0.56 7.59
CA PHE A 36 20.34 0.07 6.28
C PHE A 36 19.21 -0.29 5.32
N LEU A 37 17.94 -0.34 5.77
CA LEU A 37 16.81 -0.74 4.93
C LEU A 37 16.60 0.19 3.74
N HIS A 38 16.95 1.47 3.87
CA HIS A 38 16.91 2.41 2.74
C HIS A 38 17.77 1.97 1.55
N LYS A 39 18.81 1.15 1.77
CA LYS A 39 19.63 0.58 0.68
C LYS A 39 18.85 -0.37 -0.24
N LEU A 40 17.65 -0.77 0.14
CA LEU A 40 16.76 -1.61 -0.69
C LEU A 40 15.99 -0.79 -1.74
N VAL A 41 15.93 0.54 -1.63
CA VAL A 41 15.18 1.40 -2.58
C VAL A 41 15.55 1.14 -4.06
N PRO A 42 16.84 1.03 -4.45
CA PRO A 42 17.18 0.73 -5.85
C PRO A 42 16.68 -0.64 -6.33
N ILE A 43 16.54 -1.61 -5.42
CA ILE A 43 16.00 -2.94 -5.73
C ILE A 43 14.49 -2.85 -5.91
N CYS A 44 13.81 -2.18 -4.98
CA CYS A 44 12.36 -1.96 -5.05
C CYS A 44 11.96 -1.16 -6.29
N ALA A 45 12.78 -0.23 -6.75
CA ALA A 45 12.50 0.53 -7.97
C ALA A 45 12.59 -0.33 -9.26
N LEU A 46 13.22 -1.51 -9.21
CA LEU A 46 13.52 -2.34 -10.38
C LEU A 46 12.83 -3.71 -10.37
N LYS A 47 12.39 -4.20 -9.20
CA LYS A 47 11.87 -5.56 -9.03
C LYS A 47 10.54 -5.55 -8.28
N VAL A 48 9.46 -5.70 -9.04
CA VAL A 48 8.09 -5.70 -8.52
C VAL A 48 7.82 -6.87 -7.58
N GLU A 49 8.34 -8.05 -7.91
CA GLU A 49 8.16 -9.26 -7.12
C GLU A 49 8.84 -9.12 -5.75
N PHE A 50 9.99 -8.43 -5.72
CA PHE A 50 10.66 -8.10 -4.47
C PHE A 50 9.83 -7.12 -3.64
N CYS A 51 9.19 -6.13 -4.26
CA CYS A 51 8.27 -5.22 -3.58
C CYS A 51 7.10 -5.96 -2.93
N GLU A 52 6.48 -6.89 -3.66
CA GLU A 52 5.36 -7.71 -3.15
C GLU A 52 5.75 -8.52 -1.91
N GLU A 53 6.93 -9.13 -1.91
CA GLU A 53 7.43 -9.92 -0.77
C GLU A 53 7.86 -9.05 0.42
N VAL A 54 8.53 -7.92 0.16
CA VAL A 54 9.12 -7.10 1.22
C VAL A 54 8.12 -6.16 1.87
N LEU A 55 7.08 -5.73 1.14
CA LEU A 55 6.13 -4.71 1.60
C LEU A 55 5.46 -5.04 2.94
N PRO A 56 4.93 -6.26 3.18
CA PRO A 56 4.36 -6.62 4.49
C PRO A 56 5.38 -6.50 5.63
N HIS A 57 6.64 -6.86 5.37
CA HIS A 57 7.73 -6.76 6.34
C HIS A 57 8.09 -5.31 6.65
N VAL A 58 8.16 -4.45 5.61
CA VAL A 58 8.43 -3.02 5.78
C VAL A 58 7.32 -2.35 6.58
N ILE A 59 6.05 -2.66 6.28
CA ILE A 59 4.90 -2.14 7.03
C ILE A 59 5.00 -2.57 8.51
N HIS A 60 5.26 -3.85 8.78
CA HIS A 60 5.44 -4.34 10.14
C HIS A 60 6.58 -3.62 10.87
N LEU A 61 7.72 -3.40 10.21
CA LEU A 61 8.85 -2.67 10.79
C LEU A 61 8.50 -1.21 11.09
N VAL A 62 7.79 -0.54 10.19
CA VAL A 62 7.29 0.82 10.41
C VAL A 62 6.39 0.88 11.64
N MET A 63 5.46 -0.06 11.79
CA MET A 63 4.57 -0.15 12.94
C MET A 63 5.33 -0.47 14.24
N SER A 64 6.39 -1.27 14.16
CA SER A 64 7.19 -1.70 15.31
C SER A 64 8.04 -0.59 15.95
N ILE A 65 8.22 0.54 15.26
CA ILE A 65 8.97 1.69 15.78
C ILE A 65 8.24 2.38 16.94
N GLY A 66 6.93 2.19 17.05
CA GLY A 66 6.14 2.70 18.18
C GLY A 66 5.91 4.21 18.17
N ASP A 67 6.18 4.88 17.04
CA ASP A 67 5.77 6.28 16.85
C ASP A 67 4.25 6.33 16.66
N ALA A 68 3.54 6.94 17.61
CA ALA A 68 2.08 6.96 17.64
C ALA A 68 1.46 7.68 16.44
N GLN A 69 2.13 8.70 15.88
CA GLN A 69 1.62 9.42 14.71
C GLN A 69 1.77 8.56 13.45
N ILE A 70 2.93 7.91 13.29
CA ILE A 70 3.18 6.98 12.17
C ILE A 70 2.23 5.79 12.25
N LEU A 71 2.08 5.18 13.43
CA LEU A 71 1.18 4.06 13.64
C LEU A 71 -0.25 4.44 13.26
N LYS A 72 -0.75 5.57 13.76
CA LYS A 72 -2.08 6.06 13.42
C LYS A 72 -2.23 6.27 11.91
N ALA A 73 -1.27 6.92 11.25
CA ALA A 73 -1.32 7.18 9.81
C ALA A 73 -1.38 5.86 9.03
N VAL A 74 -0.43 4.95 9.26
CA VAL A 74 -0.34 3.65 8.58
C VAL A 74 -1.61 2.82 8.79
N THR A 75 -2.09 2.70 10.03
CA THR A 75 -3.32 1.96 10.32
C THR A 75 -4.53 2.57 9.64
N THR A 76 -4.65 3.91 9.61
CA THR A 76 -5.72 4.58 8.87
C THR A 76 -5.65 4.27 7.37
N HIS A 77 -4.47 4.30 6.75
CA HIS A 77 -4.35 3.99 5.33
C HIS A 77 -4.68 2.52 5.01
N ILE A 78 -4.21 1.58 5.84
CA ILE A 78 -4.52 0.15 5.69
C ILE A 78 -6.02 -0.09 5.80
N ASN A 79 -6.68 0.49 6.81
CA ASN A 79 -8.12 0.33 7.00
C ASN A 79 -8.89 0.90 5.80
N ASN A 80 -8.55 2.13 5.37
CA ASN A 80 -9.18 2.76 4.21
C ASN A 80 -8.99 1.92 2.93
N PHE A 81 -7.82 1.31 2.74
CA PHE A 81 -7.54 0.43 1.61
C PHE A 81 -8.51 -0.76 1.61
N PHE A 82 -8.62 -1.48 2.72
CA PHE A 82 -9.49 -2.65 2.81
C PHE A 82 -10.98 -2.30 2.76
N GLU A 83 -11.40 -1.18 3.34
CA GLU A 83 -12.78 -0.68 3.23
C GLU A 83 -13.14 -0.37 1.77
N LYS A 84 -12.23 0.27 1.02
CA LYS A 84 -12.42 0.56 -0.40
C LYS A 84 -12.48 -0.72 -1.23
N ILE A 85 -11.57 -1.68 -1.00
CA ILE A 85 -11.62 -3.00 -1.66
C ILE A 85 -12.93 -3.71 -1.36
N SER A 86 -13.35 -3.77 -0.09
CA SER A 86 -14.61 -4.40 0.31
C SER A 86 -15.81 -3.77 -0.40
N SER A 87 -15.85 -2.44 -0.46
CA SER A 87 -16.90 -1.70 -1.16
C SER A 87 -16.95 -2.02 -2.66
N ILE A 88 -15.79 -2.10 -3.33
CA ILE A 88 -15.69 -2.47 -4.75
C ILE A 88 -16.18 -3.91 -4.97
N LEU A 89 -15.74 -4.85 -4.13
CA LEU A 89 -16.13 -6.26 -4.22
C LEU A 89 -17.63 -6.48 -3.98
N LEU A 90 -18.25 -5.68 -3.13
CA LEU A 90 -19.70 -5.71 -2.91
C LEU A 90 -20.46 -5.17 -4.12
N GLN A 91 -19.99 -4.08 -4.74
CA GLN A 91 -20.60 -3.51 -5.95
C GLN A 91 -20.47 -4.42 -7.18
N SER A 92 -19.34 -5.12 -7.32
CA SER A 92 -19.16 -6.07 -8.44
C SER A 92 -20.13 -7.26 -8.35
N GLN A 93 -20.51 -7.67 -7.13
CA GLN A 93 -21.50 -8.73 -6.92
C GLN A 93 -22.91 -8.26 -7.28
N THR A 94 -23.34 -7.07 -6.84
CA THR A 94 -24.70 -6.57 -7.12
C THR A 94 -24.94 -6.31 -8.61
N SER A 95 -23.93 -5.85 -9.36
CA SER A 95 -24.03 -5.67 -10.82
C SER A 95 -24.20 -7.00 -11.59
N SER A 96 -23.68 -8.12 -11.05
CA SER A 96 -23.87 -9.45 -11.63
C SER A 96 -25.26 -10.02 -11.38
N TYR A 97 -25.92 -9.64 -10.28
CA TYR A 97 -27.30 -10.04 -9.99
C TYR A 97 -28.34 -9.30 -10.84
N ASP A 98 -28.11 -8.02 -11.18
CA ASP A 98 -29.03 -7.24 -12.02
C ASP A 98 -29.01 -7.66 -13.50
N LYS A 99 -27.87 -8.15 -14.02
CA LYS A 99 -27.79 -8.68 -15.39
C LYS A 99 -28.57 -9.99 -15.56
N ASN A 100 -28.62 -10.84 -14.54
CA ASN A 100 -29.34 -12.11 -14.56
C ASN A 100 -30.87 -12.00 -14.41
N LYS A 101 -31.41 -10.80 -14.13
CA LYS A 101 -32.86 -10.55 -14.01
C LYS A 101 -33.48 -9.92 -15.27
N ARG A 102 -32.65 -9.57 -16.27
CA ARG A 102 -33.07 -8.95 -17.55
C ARG A 102 -32.81 -9.84 -18.78
N SER A 103 -32.40 -11.10 -18.59
CA SER A 103 -32.42 -12.16 -19.61
C SER A 103 -33.51 -13.17 -19.26
#